data_AF-A0A972A035-F1
#
_entry.id   AF-A0A972A035-F1
#
_cell.length_a   1.000
_cell.length_b   1.000
_cell.length_c   1.000
_cell.angle_alpha   90.00
_cell.angle_beta   90.00
_cell.angle_gamma   90.00
#
_symmetry.space_group_name_H-M   'P 1'
#
loop_
_entity.id
_entity.type
_entity.pdbx_description
1 polymer ?
#
loop_
_entity_poly.entity_id
_entity_poly.type
_entity_poly.pdbx_seq_one_letter_code
_entity_poly.pdbx_strand_id
1 'polypeptide(L)'
;MMIREDLKYFVVHPCHPSLFPFEDNLSLAAQKDWFGGVGAAKMDMVCAMQQGTDADYEECEAFARKMFKPIDRSFRLTIDQMIILEPALVESITAPLVKGIRMAVDACVEKGVPRDAVMAFVMGHLKVQFGVLFDFAGFPFSDGANLALKNAMDVIFKPNWIENIMNREAIDKSVNDITHEISK
;
A
#
# COMPACT_ATOMS: atom_id res chain seq x y z
N MET A 1 17.66 -3.59 -19.71
CA MET A 1 18.74 -4.40 -19.11
C MET A 1 18.80 -5.72 -19.88
N MET A 2 19.98 -6.23 -20.26
CA MET A 2 20.04 -7.57 -20.87
C MET A 2 19.87 -8.63 -19.77
N ILE A 3 18.84 -9.47 -19.90
CA ILE A 3 18.62 -10.62 -19.00
C ILE A 3 19.64 -11.71 -19.36
N ARG A 4 20.36 -12.19 -18.34
CA ARG A 4 21.34 -13.28 -18.46
C ARG A 4 20.65 -14.63 -18.21
N GLU A 5 20.71 -15.55 -19.17
CA GLU A 5 20.03 -16.85 -19.12
C GLU A 5 20.64 -17.81 -18.08
N ASP A 6 21.89 -17.60 -17.67
CA ASP A 6 22.60 -18.42 -16.69
C ASP A 6 22.35 -18.02 -15.23
N LEU A 7 21.50 -17.02 -15.00
CA LEU A 7 21.15 -16.53 -13.66
C LEU A 7 19.70 -16.87 -13.27
N LYS A 8 19.38 -16.70 -12.00
CA LYS A 8 18.02 -16.78 -11.48
C LYS A 8 17.60 -15.39 -11.03
N TYR A 9 16.38 -14.98 -11.36
CA TYR A 9 15.84 -13.67 -10.99
C TYR A 9 14.57 -13.85 -10.17
N PHE A 10 14.67 -13.52 -8.89
CA PHE A 10 13.58 -13.57 -7.93
C PHE A 10 13.36 -12.17 -7.35
N VAL A 11 12.10 -11.77 -7.25
CA VAL A 11 11.70 -10.49 -6.68
C VAL A 11 10.87 -10.76 -5.44
N VAL A 12 11.18 -10.07 -4.35
CA VAL A 12 10.40 -10.05 -3.13
C VAL A 12 10.09 -8.61 -2.77
N HIS A 13 8.86 -8.36 -2.34
CA HIS A 13 8.44 -7.07 -1.83
C HIS A 13 7.61 -7.25 -0.54
N PRO A 14 7.94 -6.54 0.56
CA PRO A 14 7.17 -6.64 1.81
C PRO A 14 5.83 -5.91 1.69
N CYS A 15 4.76 -6.44 2.27
CA CYS A 15 3.48 -5.70 2.33
C CYS A 15 3.43 -4.64 3.44
N HIS A 16 4.45 -4.61 4.31
CA HIS A 16 4.48 -3.91 5.60
C HIS A 16 3.44 -4.44 6.60
N PRO A 17 3.59 -4.14 7.91
CA PRO A 17 2.58 -4.49 8.91
C PRO A 17 1.22 -3.87 8.56
N SER A 18 0.15 -4.66 8.68
CA SER A 18 -1.21 -4.22 8.34
C SER A 18 -1.64 -3.03 9.20
N LEU A 19 -2.35 -2.07 8.59
CA LEU A 19 -3.02 -0.97 9.31
C LEU A 19 -4.05 -1.49 10.33
N PHE A 20 -4.67 -2.64 10.02
CA PHE A 20 -5.61 -3.34 10.90
C PHE A 20 -5.16 -4.80 11.04
N PRO A 21 -4.25 -5.11 11.98
CA PRO A 21 -3.68 -6.46 12.11
C PRO A 21 -4.68 -7.47 12.69
N PHE A 22 -5.76 -7.01 13.36
CA PHE A 22 -6.76 -7.86 14.01
C PHE A 22 -6.14 -8.98 14.87
N GLU A 23 -5.08 -8.65 15.62
CA GLU A 23 -4.38 -9.55 16.54
C GLU A 23 -4.66 -9.19 18.01
N ASP A 24 -4.81 -10.21 18.85
CA ASP A 24 -4.93 -10.03 20.30
C ASP A 24 -3.58 -9.64 20.92
N ASN A 25 -3.61 -8.81 21.97
CA ASN A 25 -2.45 -8.44 22.79
C ASN A 25 -1.26 -7.81 22.02
N LEU A 26 -1.54 -7.05 20.96
CA LEU A 26 -0.52 -6.39 20.16
C LEU A 26 0.33 -5.40 20.99
N SER A 27 1.64 -5.64 21.07
CA SER A 27 2.56 -4.80 21.86
C SER A 27 2.68 -3.38 21.31
N LEU A 28 3.09 -2.42 22.15
CA LEU A 28 3.35 -1.05 21.69
C LEU A 28 4.49 -0.97 20.66
N ALA A 29 5.48 -1.87 20.76
CA ALA A 29 6.56 -1.96 19.79
C ALA A 29 6.02 -2.39 18.42
N ALA A 30 5.13 -3.40 18.39
CA ALA A 30 4.48 -3.86 17.17
C ALA A 30 3.57 -2.77 16.56
N GLN A 31 2.80 -2.06 17.39
CA GLN A 31 1.96 -0.94 16.92
C GLN A 31 2.75 0.22 16.31
N LYS A 32 4.04 0.36 16.68
CA LYS A 32 4.93 1.41 16.17
C LYS A 32 5.88 0.90 15.10
N ASP A 33 5.78 -0.36 14.73
CA ASP A 33 6.54 -0.94 13.64
C ASP A 33 5.83 -0.63 12.31
N TRP A 34 6.15 0.52 11.74
CA TRP A 34 5.54 0.98 10.49
C TRP A 34 6.10 0.28 9.24
N PHE A 35 7.28 -0.33 9.36
CA PHE A 35 8.02 -0.86 8.22
C PHE A 35 8.02 -2.39 8.17
N GLY A 36 8.08 -3.05 9.33
CA GLY A 36 8.25 -4.49 9.46
C GLY A 36 9.72 -4.92 9.40
N GLY A 37 9.96 -6.23 9.61
CA GLY A 37 11.31 -6.82 9.55
C GLY A 37 12.21 -6.58 10.78
N VAL A 38 11.73 -5.86 11.81
CA VAL A 38 12.48 -5.65 13.07
C VAL A 38 12.10 -6.64 14.18
N GLY A 39 11.26 -7.63 13.89
CA GLY A 39 10.82 -8.63 14.86
C GLY A 39 9.59 -8.23 15.69
N ALA A 40 9.07 -7.01 15.55
CA ALA A 40 8.03 -6.48 16.43
C ALA A 40 6.61 -6.75 15.91
N ALA A 41 6.32 -6.44 14.65
CA ALA A 41 5.03 -6.74 14.03
C ALA A 41 5.16 -7.78 12.91
N LYS A 42 4.14 -8.62 12.75
CA LYS A 42 4.03 -9.49 11.58
C LYS A 42 3.66 -8.68 10.35
N MET A 43 4.13 -9.13 9.20
CA MET A 43 3.67 -8.65 7.91
C MET A 43 3.53 -9.78 6.91
N ASP A 44 2.81 -9.51 5.83
CA ASP A 44 2.81 -10.37 4.67
C ASP A 44 3.93 -9.96 3.69
N MET A 45 4.22 -10.82 2.72
CA MET A 45 5.09 -10.48 1.60
C MET A 45 4.55 -11.05 0.28
N VAL A 46 4.97 -10.44 -0.82
CA VAL A 46 4.72 -10.94 -2.17
C VAL A 46 6.05 -11.32 -2.82
N CYS A 47 6.04 -12.43 -3.57
CA CYS A 47 7.23 -13.00 -4.19
C CYS A 47 6.93 -13.38 -5.64
N ALA A 48 7.87 -13.17 -6.55
CA ALA A 48 7.75 -13.56 -7.95
C ALA A 48 9.07 -14.14 -8.47
N MET A 49 8.97 -15.21 -9.25
CA MET A 49 10.09 -15.76 -10.00
C MET A 49 10.01 -15.27 -11.44
N GLN A 50 10.92 -14.37 -11.82
CA GLN A 50 11.04 -13.88 -13.20
C GLN A 50 11.77 -14.90 -14.09
N GLN A 51 12.79 -15.56 -13.53
CA GLN A 51 13.58 -16.58 -14.23
C GLN A 51 14.10 -17.60 -13.22
N GLY A 52 13.69 -18.85 -13.39
CA GLY A 52 14.03 -19.96 -12.51
C GLY A 52 12.93 -21.00 -12.49
N THR A 53 13.16 -22.09 -11.76
CA THR A 53 12.21 -23.19 -11.56
C THR A 53 11.33 -22.96 -10.33
N ASP A 54 10.33 -23.81 -10.13
CA ASP A 54 9.52 -23.81 -8.90
C ASP A 54 10.36 -24.15 -7.66
N ALA A 55 11.34 -25.05 -7.78
CA ALA A 55 12.27 -25.36 -6.70
C ALA A 55 13.12 -24.13 -6.31
N ASP A 56 13.54 -23.35 -7.31
CA ASP A 56 14.26 -22.09 -7.06
C ASP A 56 13.36 -21.07 -6.33
N TYR A 57 12.06 -21.03 -6.65
CA TYR A 57 11.11 -20.16 -5.97
C TYR A 57 10.99 -20.53 -4.50
N GLU A 58 10.84 -21.82 -4.18
CA GLU A 58 10.74 -22.29 -2.79
C GLU A 58 12.01 -21.96 -1.99
N GLU A 59 13.19 -22.13 -2.58
CA GLU A 59 14.46 -21.77 -1.95
C GLU A 59 14.57 -20.27 -1.67
N CYS A 60 14.28 -19.43 -2.68
CA CYS A 60 14.34 -17.97 -2.54
C CYS A 60 13.27 -17.43 -1.57
N GLU A 61 12.06 -17.99 -1.58
CA GLU A 61 10.98 -17.62 -0.66
C GLU A 61 11.37 -17.95 0.79
N ALA A 62 11.93 -19.13 1.03
CA ALA A 62 12.41 -19.52 2.35
C ALA A 62 13.55 -18.61 2.85
N PHE A 63 14.39 -18.10 1.94
CA PHE A 63 15.40 -17.08 2.27
C PHE A 63 14.76 -15.73 2.57
N ALA A 64 13.82 -15.27 1.75
CA ALA A 64 13.09 -14.02 1.93
C ALA A 64 12.36 -13.96 3.29
N ARG A 65 11.71 -15.06 3.70
CA ARG A 65 11.07 -15.17 5.04
C ARG A 65 12.04 -14.90 6.18
N LYS A 66 13.30 -15.30 6.05
CA LYS A 66 14.33 -15.07 7.08
C LYS A 66 14.76 -13.61 7.11
N MET A 67 14.82 -12.95 5.96
CA MET A 67 15.17 -11.52 5.86
C MET A 67 14.11 -10.62 6.50
N PHE A 68 12.83 -10.94 6.27
CA PHE A 68 11.71 -10.06 6.60
C PHE A 68 10.91 -10.48 7.84
N LYS A 69 11.44 -11.38 8.66
CA LYS A 69 10.70 -11.94 9.81
C LYS A 69 10.20 -10.84 10.78
N PRO A 70 9.01 -11.02 11.39
CA PRO A 70 8.13 -12.17 11.26
C PRO A 70 7.18 -12.03 10.05
N ILE A 71 7.14 -13.06 9.20
CA ILE A 71 6.21 -13.15 8.07
C ILE A 71 5.02 -14.03 8.45
N ASP A 72 3.81 -13.53 8.23
CA ASP A 72 2.58 -14.34 8.32
C ASP A 72 2.40 -15.12 7.01
N ARG A 73 1.97 -14.45 5.93
CA ARG A 73 1.74 -15.08 4.63
C ARG A 73 2.73 -14.59 3.58
N SER A 74 2.94 -15.44 2.59
CA SER A 74 3.75 -15.16 1.40
C SER A 74 2.91 -15.51 0.19
N PHE A 75 2.75 -14.54 -0.71
CA PHE A 75 1.92 -14.70 -1.90
C PHE A 75 2.81 -14.81 -3.13
N ARG A 76 2.67 -15.91 -3.88
CA ARG A 76 3.32 -16.08 -5.16
C ARG A 76 2.57 -15.31 -6.24
N LEU A 77 3.26 -14.37 -6.89
CA LEU A 77 2.74 -13.53 -7.97
C LEU A 77 3.61 -13.66 -9.23
N THR A 78 3.12 -13.13 -10.35
CA THR A 78 3.94 -12.80 -11.51
C THR A 78 4.56 -11.40 -11.35
N ILE A 79 5.60 -11.07 -12.13
CA ILE A 79 6.14 -9.71 -12.16
C ILE A 79 5.09 -8.70 -12.64
N ASP A 80 4.27 -9.07 -13.63
CA ASP A 80 3.18 -8.22 -14.11
C ASP A 80 2.14 -7.92 -13.01
N GLN A 81 1.84 -8.89 -12.14
CA GLN A 81 0.97 -8.65 -10.98
C GLN A 81 1.66 -7.76 -9.93
N MET A 82 2.97 -7.94 -9.71
CA MET A 82 3.72 -7.10 -8.78
C MET A 82 3.73 -5.64 -9.21
N ILE A 83 3.94 -5.32 -10.49
CA ILE A 83 3.99 -3.93 -10.95
C ILE A 83 2.64 -3.21 -10.86
N ILE A 84 1.53 -3.96 -10.86
CA ILE A 84 0.19 -3.45 -10.56
C ILE A 84 0.08 -3.07 -9.07
N LEU A 85 0.68 -3.86 -8.17
CA LEU A 85 0.70 -3.52 -6.75
C LEU A 85 1.62 -2.33 -6.48
N GLU A 86 2.85 -2.35 -7.01
CA GLU A 86 3.83 -1.28 -6.88
C GLU A 86 4.63 -1.14 -8.19
N PRO A 87 4.60 0.04 -8.85
CA PRO A 87 4.22 1.34 -8.30
C PRO A 87 2.72 1.70 -8.43
N ALA A 88 1.93 0.96 -9.21
CA ALA A 88 0.63 1.49 -9.66
C ALA A 88 -0.39 1.68 -8.52
N LEU A 89 -0.62 0.68 -7.66
CA LEU A 89 -1.56 0.82 -6.55
C LEU A 89 -0.98 1.65 -5.41
N VAL A 90 0.12 1.20 -4.81
CA VAL A 90 0.55 1.77 -3.53
C VAL A 90 1.20 3.15 -3.69
N GLU A 91 2.03 3.36 -4.70
CA GLU A 91 2.73 4.63 -4.91
C GLU A 91 1.95 5.63 -5.75
N SER A 92 1.25 5.19 -6.80
CA SER A 92 0.58 6.12 -7.74
C SER A 92 -0.86 6.44 -7.36
N ILE A 93 -1.50 5.61 -6.52
CA ILE A 93 -2.85 5.85 -6.02
C ILE A 93 -2.83 6.15 -4.52
N THR A 94 -2.43 5.18 -3.69
CA THR A 94 -2.71 5.31 -2.25
C THR A 94 -1.84 6.37 -1.59
N ALA A 95 -0.55 6.48 -1.93
CA ALA A 95 0.34 7.48 -1.35
C ALA A 95 -0.09 8.93 -1.66
N PRO A 96 -0.46 9.31 -2.91
CA PRO A 96 -1.04 10.61 -3.21
C PRO A 96 -2.34 10.89 -2.45
N LEU A 97 -3.20 9.90 -2.26
CA LEU A 97 -4.45 10.08 -1.50
C LEU A 97 -4.17 10.34 -0.01
N VAL A 98 -3.26 9.59 0.59
CA VAL A 98 -2.80 9.82 1.97
C VAL A 98 -2.13 11.20 2.10
N LYS A 99 -1.34 11.61 1.09
CA LYS A 99 -0.78 12.96 1.02
C LYS A 99 -1.86 14.04 0.92
N GLY A 100 -2.90 13.80 0.13
CA GLY A 100 -4.07 14.68 0.03
C GLY A 100 -4.79 14.86 1.36
N ILE A 101 -4.95 13.78 2.14
CA ILE A 101 -5.49 13.85 3.50
C ILE A 101 -4.60 14.73 4.40
N ARG A 102 -3.27 14.58 4.32
CA ARG A 102 -2.33 15.46 5.05
C ARG A 102 -2.50 16.92 4.67
N MET A 103 -2.67 17.23 3.39
CA MET A 103 -2.93 18.59 2.92
C MET A 103 -4.25 19.15 3.46
N ALA A 104 -5.31 18.33 3.51
CA ALA A 104 -6.59 18.73 4.09
C ALA A 104 -6.48 19.02 5.60
N VAL A 105 -5.68 18.24 6.33
CA VAL A 105 -5.36 18.53 7.74
C VAL A 105 -4.71 19.89 7.89
N ASP A 106 -3.71 20.21 7.07
CA ASP A 106 -3.03 21.51 7.10
C ASP A 106 -4.00 22.66 6.78
N ALA A 107 -4.87 22.50 5.79
CA ALA A 107 -5.90 23.49 5.44
C ALA A 107 -6.90 23.73 6.58
N CYS A 108 -7.26 22.72 7.39
CA CYS A 108 -8.10 22.91 8.58
C CYS A 108 -7.40 23.76 9.65
N VAL A 109 -6.10 23.52 9.87
CA VAL A 109 -5.30 24.29 10.84
C VAL A 109 -5.16 25.74 10.39
N GLU A 110 -4.92 25.98 9.09
CA GLU A 110 -4.87 27.33 8.51
C GLU A 110 -6.19 28.09 8.66
N LYS A 111 -7.32 27.38 8.71
CA LYS A 111 -8.65 27.96 9.00
C LYS A 111 -8.89 28.24 10.50
N GLY A 112 -7.90 28.03 11.35
CA GLY A 112 -7.94 28.36 12.77
C GLY A 112 -8.39 27.22 13.69
N VAL A 113 -8.56 26.00 13.17
CA VAL A 113 -8.89 24.85 14.03
C VAL A 113 -7.61 24.38 14.76
N PRO A 114 -7.64 24.18 16.10
CA PRO A 114 -6.47 23.70 16.82
C PRO A 114 -5.95 22.37 16.26
N ARG A 115 -4.63 22.28 16.05
CA ARG A 115 -4.00 21.10 15.41
C ARG A 115 -4.35 19.80 16.11
N ASP A 116 -4.31 19.77 17.43
CA ASP A 116 -4.62 18.55 18.20
C ASP A 116 -6.08 18.12 18.01
N ALA A 117 -7.00 19.07 17.89
CA ALA A 117 -8.40 18.78 17.58
C ALA A 117 -8.55 18.22 16.16
N VAL A 118 -7.88 18.80 15.15
CA VAL A 118 -7.89 18.29 13.78
C VAL A 118 -7.32 16.87 13.73
N MET A 119 -6.19 16.62 14.39
CA MET A 119 -5.53 15.31 14.42
C MET A 119 -6.39 14.26 15.12
N ALA A 120 -6.96 14.57 16.29
CA ALA A 120 -7.86 13.66 17.00
C ALA A 120 -9.09 13.32 16.15
N PHE A 121 -9.68 14.33 15.50
CA PHE A 121 -10.89 14.16 14.69
C PHE A 121 -10.61 13.31 13.43
N VAL A 122 -9.59 13.66 12.65
CA VAL A 122 -9.28 12.97 11.38
C VAL A 122 -8.82 11.54 11.61
N MET A 123 -7.97 11.26 12.62
CA MET A 123 -7.44 9.92 12.84
C MET A 123 -8.53 8.95 13.32
N GLY A 124 -9.48 9.43 14.13
CA GLY A 124 -10.66 8.65 14.50
C GLY A 124 -11.58 8.39 13.30
N HIS A 125 -11.80 9.39 12.44
CA HIS A 125 -12.66 9.25 11.26
C HIS A 125 -12.06 8.33 10.20
N LEU A 126 -10.75 8.38 9.97
CA LEU A 126 -10.09 7.47 9.03
C LEU A 126 -10.29 6.01 9.46
N LYS A 127 -10.23 5.70 10.76
CA LYS A 127 -10.47 4.33 11.25
C LYS A 127 -11.87 3.82 10.87
N VAL A 128 -12.92 4.60 11.12
CA VAL A 128 -14.29 4.18 10.76
C VAL A 128 -14.49 4.21 9.25
N GLN A 129 -13.91 5.16 8.52
CA GLN A 129 -14.01 5.23 7.06
C GLN A 129 -13.37 4.02 6.39
N PHE A 130 -12.16 3.64 6.81
CA PHE A 130 -11.55 2.38 6.37
C PHE A 130 -12.41 1.19 6.76
N GLY A 131 -12.90 1.14 8.01
CA GLY A 131 -13.74 0.06 8.47
C GLY A 131 -15.01 -0.13 7.63
N VAL A 132 -15.67 0.95 7.22
CA VAL A 132 -16.88 0.89 6.40
C VAL A 132 -16.57 0.60 4.93
N LEU A 133 -15.60 1.30 4.33
CA LEU A 133 -15.30 1.19 2.89
C LEU A 133 -14.58 -0.11 2.50
N PHE A 134 -13.92 -0.76 3.46
CA PHE A 134 -13.29 -2.08 3.28
C PHE A 134 -14.09 -3.20 3.96
N ASP A 135 -15.37 -2.97 4.27
CA ASP A 135 -16.32 -3.96 4.78
C ASP A 135 -15.96 -4.62 6.14
N PHE A 136 -15.07 -4.03 6.92
CA PHE A 136 -14.71 -4.52 8.26
C PHE A 136 -15.72 -4.17 9.37
N ALA A 137 -16.47 -3.08 9.21
CA ALA A 137 -17.25 -2.49 10.30
C ALA A 137 -18.64 -3.13 10.49
N GLY A 138 -19.19 -3.79 9.47
CA GLY A 138 -20.52 -4.40 9.52
C GLY A 138 -21.69 -3.40 9.63
N PHE A 139 -21.44 -2.11 9.45
CA PHE A 139 -22.46 -1.04 9.39
C PHE A 139 -22.15 -0.03 8.28
N PRO A 140 -23.17 0.61 7.68
CA PRO A 140 -22.97 1.58 6.61
C PRO A 140 -22.68 2.98 7.13
N PHE A 141 -22.28 3.87 6.23
CA PHE A 141 -22.36 5.31 6.48
C PHE A 141 -23.81 5.80 6.59
N SER A 142 -23.99 6.95 7.25
CA SER A 142 -25.26 7.66 7.23
C SER A 142 -25.57 8.23 5.84
N ASP A 143 -26.85 8.49 5.56
CA ASP A 143 -27.28 9.08 4.28
C ASP A 143 -26.58 10.41 3.99
N GLY A 144 -26.40 11.25 5.02
CA GLY A 144 -25.67 12.51 4.90
C GLY A 144 -24.20 12.31 4.54
N ALA A 145 -23.53 11.32 5.12
CA ALA A 145 -22.14 10.99 4.80
C ALA A 145 -22.01 10.42 3.37
N ASN A 146 -22.94 9.57 2.93
CA ASN A 146 -22.97 9.07 1.55
C ASN A 146 -23.19 10.18 0.53
N LEU A 147 -24.09 11.13 0.81
CA LEU A 147 -24.31 12.29 -0.06
C LEU A 147 -23.06 13.18 -0.12
N ALA A 148 -22.40 13.43 1.01
CA ALA A 148 -21.17 14.20 1.05
C ALA A 148 -20.04 13.52 0.26
N LEU A 149 -19.87 12.19 0.43
CA LEU A 149 -18.92 11.40 -0.34
C LEU A 149 -19.19 11.52 -1.83
N LYS A 150 -20.43 11.24 -2.27
CA LYS A 150 -20.83 11.33 -3.68
C LYS A 150 -20.49 12.68 -4.29
N ASN A 151 -20.82 13.77 -3.61
CA ASN A 151 -20.57 15.13 -4.12
C ASN A 151 -19.07 15.47 -4.14
N ALA A 152 -18.29 14.95 -3.21
CA ALA A 152 -16.85 15.20 -3.13
C ALA A 152 -16.04 14.40 -4.18
N MET A 153 -16.55 13.26 -4.64
CA MET A 153 -15.85 12.42 -5.62
C MET A 153 -15.47 13.21 -6.88
N ASP A 154 -16.40 14.00 -7.42
CA ASP A 154 -16.17 14.78 -8.66
C ASP A 154 -15.23 15.97 -8.45
N VAL A 155 -15.07 16.44 -7.20
CA VAL A 155 -14.16 17.55 -6.85
C VAL A 155 -12.73 17.05 -6.70
N ILE A 156 -12.56 15.86 -6.11
CA ILE A 156 -11.24 15.32 -5.75
C ILE A 156 -10.65 14.50 -6.90
N PHE A 157 -11.46 13.70 -7.58
CA PHE A 157 -11.00 12.72 -8.56
C PHE A 157 -11.28 13.17 -9.99
N LYS A 158 -10.27 13.05 -10.86
CA LYS A 158 -10.47 13.23 -12.30
C LYS A 158 -11.30 12.06 -12.86
N PRO A 159 -12.13 12.28 -13.90
CA PRO A 159 -12.75 11.19 -14.63
C PRO A 159 -11.72 10.16 -15.11
N ASN A 160 -12.06 8.87 -15.02
CA ASN A 160 -11.23 7.73 -15.45
C ASN A 160 -9.83 7.65 -14.80
N TRP A 161 -9.61 8.28 -13.64
CA TRP A 161 -8.30 8.29 -12.99
C TRP A 161 -7.73 6.90 -12.72
N ILE A 162 -8.58 5.91 -12.37
CA ILE A 162 -8.14 4.53 -12.15
C ILE A 162 -7.56 3.94 -13.44
N GLU A 163 -8.33 3.96 -14.53
CA GLU A 163 -7.90 3.43 -15.84
C GLU A 163 -6.64 4.14 -16.34
N ASN A 164 -6.58 5.47 -16.18
CA ASN A 164 -5.43 6.27 -16.60
C ASN A 164 -4.13 5.90 -15.86
N ILE A 165 -4.23 5.29 -14.67
CA ILE A 165 -3.06 4.84 -13.88
C ILE A 165 -2.82 3.34 -14.06
N MET A 166 -3.88 2.54 -14.14
CA MET A 166 -3.83 1.07 -14.06
C MET A 166 -3.74 0.38 -15.42
N ASN A 167 -3.90 1.09 -16.54
CA ASN A 167 -3.67 0.49 -17.84
C ASN A 167 -2.18 0.13 -18.04
N ARG A 168 -1.92 -0.87 -18.87
CA ARG A 168 -0.57 -1.42 -19.05
C ARG A 168 0.46 -0.37 -19.47
N GLU A 169 0.11 0.53 -20.38
CA GLU A 169 1.01 1.56 -20.89
C GLU A 169 1.43 2.54 -19.77
N ALA A 170 0.48 2.97 -18.94
CA ALA A 170 0.74 3.85 -17.80
C ALA A 170 1.62 3.18 -16.74
N ILE A 171 1.37 1.91 -16.43
CA ILE A 171 2.19 1.13 -15.49
C ILE A 171 3.62 0.97 -16.03
N ASP A 172 3.78 0.52 -17.27
CA ASP A 172 5.10 0.33 -17.87
C ASP A 172 5.89 1.65 -17.94
N LYS A 173 5.21 2.76 -18.24
CA LYS A 173 5.81 4.09 -18.19
C LYS A 173 6.24 4.46 -16.77
N SER A 174 5.39 4.27 -15.77
CA SER A 174 5.72 4.55 -14.37
C SER A 174 6.95 3.77 -13.90
N VAL A 175 7.01 2.46 -14.19
CA VAL A 175 8.17 1.62 -13.92
C VAL A 175 9.41 2.14 -14.64
N ASN A 176 9.28 2.56 -15.92
CA ASN A 176 10.39 3.12 -16.68
C ASN A 176 10.93 4.39 -16.03
N ASP A 177 10.07 5.34 -15.67
CA ASP A 177 10.45 6.63 -15.09
C ASP A 177 11.27 6.41 -13.79
N ILE A 178 10.81 5.53 -12.89
CA ILE A 178 11.49 5.30 -11.60
C ILE A 178 12.75 4.44 -11.68
N THR A 179 12.98 3.72 -12.79
CA THR A 179 14.16 2.87 -12.97
C THR A 179 15.21 3.46 -13.92
N HIS A 180 14.84 4.42 -14.76
CA HIS A 180 15.73 5.03 -15.75
C HIS A 180 16.15 6.47 -15.43
N GLU A 181 15.39 7.26 -14.65
CA GLU A 181 15.77 8.64 -14.34
C GLU A 181 16.97 8.74 -13.38
N ILE A 182 17.24 7.71 -12.58
CA ILE A 182 18.34 7.70 -11.59
C ILE A 182 19.72 7.40 -12.22
N SER A 183 19.77 7.20 -13.55
CA SER A 183 21.01 6.85 -14.28
C SER A 183 21.59 7.99 -15.13
N LYS A 184 21.22 9.26 -14.85
CA LYS A 184 21.79 10.45 -15.52
C LYS A 184 22.54 11.35 -14.55
#